data_AF-A0A218PA48-F1
#
_entry.id   AF-A0A218PA48-F1
#
_cell.length_a   1.000
_cell.length_b   1.000
_cell.length_c   1.000
_cell.angle_alpha   90.00
_cell.angle_beta   90.00
_cell.angle_gamma   90.00
#
_symmetry.space_group_name_H-M   'P 1'
#
loop_
_entity.id
_entity.type
_entity.pdbx_description
1 polymer ?
#
loop_
_entity_poly.entity_id
_entity_poly.type
_entity_poly.pdbx_seq_one_letter_code
_entity_poly.pdbx_strand_id
1 'polypeptide(L)' 'MKSTLLEKRLEVVKKRKELLALEEARLVRLARQKKAAAAQLTKVKKEKFAVMMEEAKLLRALKQNTYPAL' A
#
# COMPACT_ATOMS: atom_id res chain seq x y z
N MET A 1 -24.33 -2.96 4.74
CA MET A 1 -23.42 -1.94 5.35
C MET A 1 -21.95 -2.38 5.50
N LYS A 2 -21.59 -3.68 5.59
CA LYS A 2 -20.17 -4.09 5.76
C LYS A 2 -19.30 -3.96 4.49
N SER A 3 -19.86 -4.15 3.29
CA SER A 3 -19.13 -4.01 2.01
C SER A 3 -18.60 -2.59 1.79
N THR A 4 -19.44 -1.59 2.06
CA THR A 4 -19.10 -0.17 1.87
C THR A 4 -17.97 0.32 2.77
N LEU A 5 -17.78 -0.28 3.96
CA LEU A 5 -16.65 0.06 4.83
C LEU A 5 -15.34 -0.56 4.33
N LEU A 6 -15.38 -1.81 3.84
CA LEU A 6 -14.21 -2.48 3.26
C LEU A 6 -13.75 -1.80 1.97
N GLU A 7 -14.68 -1.36 1.13
CA GLU A 7 -14.41 -0.58 -0.08
C GLU A 7 -13.75 0.77 0.25
N LYS A 8 -14.29 1.53 1.21
CA LYS A 8 -13.68 2.78 1.68
C LYS A 8 -12.28 2.57 2.24
N ARG A 9 -12.07 1.48 3.00
CA ARG A 9 -10.75 1.14 3.53
C ARG A 9 -9.77 0.77 2.42
N LEU A 10 -10.23 0.06 1.39
CA LEU A 10 -9.43 -0.26 0.21
C LEU A 10 -8.99 1.01 -0.54
N GLU A 11 -9.87 2.00 -0.70
CA GLU A 11 -9.52 3.29 -1.32
C GLU A 11 -8.42 4.02 -0.54
N VAL A 12 -8.51 4.07 0.78
CA VAL A 12 -7.48 4.69 1.64
C VAL A 12 -6.14 3.96 1.49
N VAL A 13 -6.17 2.62 1.48
CA VAL A 13 -4.96 1.79 1.28
C VAL A 13 -4.33 2.03 -0.09
N LYS A 14 -5.14 2.14 -1.15
CA LYS A 14 -4.66 2.48 -2.50
C LYS A 14 -3.99 3.86 -2.54
N LYS A 15 -4.62 4.89 -1.98
CA LYS A 15 -4.04 6.25 -1.88
C LYS A 15 -2.72 6.24 -1.10
N ARG A 16 -2.67 5.50 0.01
CA ARG A 16 -1.43 5.36 0.81
C ARG A 16 -0.31 4.68 0.02
N LYS A 17 -0.63 3.65 -0.77
CA LYS A 17 0.32 2.96 -1.65
C LYS A 17 0.89 3.89 -2.73
N GLU A 18 0.05 4.72 -3.33
CA GLU A 18 0.47 5.73 -4.32
C GLU A 18 1.44 6.74 -3.72
N LEU A 19 1.13 7.29 -2.54
CA LEU A 19 2.01 8.22 -1.82
C LEU A 19 3.37 7.59 -1.51
N LEU A 20 3.39 6.34 -1.04
CA LEU A 20 4.63 5.61 -0.77
C LEU A 20 5.44 5.34 -2.04
N ALA A 21 4.79 5.11 -3.19
CA ALA A 21 5.47 4.94 -4.47
C ALA A 21 6.13 6.25 -4.94
N LEU A 22 5.47 7.39 -4.77
CA LEU A 22 6.03 8.71 -5.07
C LEU A 22 7.23 9.05 -4.18
N GLU A 23 7.11 8.77 -2.87
CA GLU A 23 8.21 8.98 -1.93
C GLU A 23 9.39 8.06 -2.20
N GLU A 24 9.15 6.79 -2.53
CA GLU A 24 10.19 5.86 -2.96
C GLU A 24 10.93 6.40 -4.20
N ALA A 25 10.20 6.86 -5.22
CA ALA A 25 10.78 7.44 -6.42
C ALA A 25 11.63 8.68 -6.12
N ARG A 26 11.17 9.55 -5.20
CA ARG A 26 11.91 10.72 -4.73
C ARG A 26 13.22 10.31 -4.04
N LEU A 27 13.16 9.34 -3.14
CA LEU A 27 14.32 8.84 -2.40
C LEU A 27 15.33 8.12 -3.31
N VAL A 28 14.86 7.38 -4.32
CA VAL A 28 15.73 6.78 -5.34
C VAL A 28 16.49 7.86 -6.10
N ARG A 29 15.82 8.95 -6.52
CA ARG A 29 16.50 10.09 -7.17
C ARG A 29 17.54 10.72 -6.26
N LEU A 30 17.24 10.92 -4.98
CA LEU A 30 18.19 11.48 -4.01
C LEU A 30 19.38 10.55 -3.75
N ALA A 31 19.15 9.24 -3.64
CA ALA A 31 20.20 8.25 -3.47
C ALA A 31 21.16 8.24 -4.68
N ARG A 32 20.63 8.38 -5.90
CA ARG A 32 21.44 8.53 -7.13
C ARG A 32 22.31 9.79 -7.12
N GLN A 33 21.84 10.86 -6.49
CA GLN A 33 22.61 12.10 -6.27
C GLN A 33 23.65 11.98 -5.14
N LYS A 34 23.98 10.76 -4.69
CA LYS A 34 24.90 10.46 -3.57
C LYS A 34 24.50 11.12 -2.25
N LYS A 35 23.23 11.48 -2.07
CA LYS A 35 22.71 11.99 -0.80
C LYS A 35 22.35 10.82 0.12
N ALA A 36 22.44 11.04 1.42
CA ALA A 36 22.09 10.06 2.44
C ALA A 36 20.56 9.80 2.46
N ALA A 37 20.08 8.92 1.59
CA ALA A 37 18.66 8.54 1.48
C ALA A 37 18.42 7.03 1.66
N ALA A 38 19.47 6.22 1.79
CA ALA A 38 19.37 4.75 1.83
C ALA A 38 18.58 4.22 3.04
N ALA A 39 18.78 4.82 4.23
CA ALA A 39 18.05 4.43 5.43
C ALA A 39 16.55 4.73 5.32
N GLN A 40 16.20 5.89 4.77
CA GLN A 40 14.81 6.30 4.57
C GLN A 40 14.14 5.48 3.45
N LEU A 41 14.86 5.19 2.37
CA LEU A 41 14.38 4.32 1.28
C LEU A 41 14.02 2.93 1.80
N THR A 42 14.85 2.36 2.68
CA THR A 42 14.58 1.06 3.31
C THR A 42 13.31 1.09 4.17
N LYS A 43 13.08 2.17 4.93
CA LYS A 43 11.85 2.33 5.72
C LYS A 43 10.61 2.38 4.81
N VAL A 44 10.65 3.22 3.77
CA VAL A 44 9.54 3.37 2.80
C VAL A 44 9.23 2.06 2.08
N LYS A 45 10.25 1.28 1.70
CA LYS A 45 10.06 -0.06 1.11
C LYS A 45 9.34 -1.03 2.04
N LYS A 46 9.71 -1.07 3.32
CA LYS A 46 9.04 -1.92 4.33
C LYS A 46 7.58 -1.51 4.52
N GLU A 47 7.30 -0.21 4.62
CA GLU A 47 5.94 0.31 4.74
C GLU A 47 5.10 -0.02 3.51
N LYS A 48 5.64 0.17 2.31
CA LYS A 48 4.97 -0.17 1.05
C LYS A 48 4.58 -1.64 1.00
N PHE A 49 5.46 -2.54 1.42
CA PHE A 49 5.16 -3.96 1.49
C PHE A 49 4.02 -4.26 2.47
N ALA A 50 4.03 -3.65 3.66
CA ALA A 50 2.95 -3.81 4.63
C ALA A 50 1.59 -3.34 4.07
N VAL A 51 1.58 -2.21 3.35
CA VAL A 51 0.37 -1.68 2.69
C VAL A 51 -0.12 -2.61 1.57
N MET A 52 0.78 -3.20 0.78
CA MET A 52 0.40 -4.19 -0.24
C MET A 52 -0.22 -5.46 0.38
N MET A 53 0.30 -5.90 1.53
CA MET A 53 -0.28 -7.03 2.26
C MET A 53 -1.66 -6.70 2.84
N GLU A 54 -1.87 -5.48 3.31
CA GLU A 54 -3.20 -5.01 3.75
C GLU A 54 -4.18 -4.96 2.57
N GLU A 55 -3.76 -4.43 1.42
CA GLU A 55 -4.56 -4.40 0.19
C GLU A 55 -5.00 -5.81 -0.23
N ALA A 56 -4.07 -6.77 -0.25
CA ALA A 56 -4.36 -8.16 -0.61
C ALA A 56 -5.38 -8.81 0.35
N LYS A 57 -5.27 -8.54 1.66
CA LYS A 57 -6.24 -9.03 2.65
C LYS A 57 -7.63 -8.45 2.43
N LEU A 58 -7.72 -7.15 2.15
CA LEU A 58 -9.00 -6.47 1.87
C LEU A 58 -9.65 -7.00 0.60
N LEU A 59 -8.87 -7.17 -0.49
CA LEU A 59 -9.36 -7.76 -1.73
C LEU A 59 -9.87 -9.19 -1.54
N ARG A 60 -9.16 -10.01 -0.76
CA ARG A 60 -9.61 -11.36 -0.42
C ARG A 60 -10.93 -11.33 0.36
N ALA A 61 -11.03 -10.47 1.37
CA ALA A 61 -12.25 -10.34 2.16
C ALA A 61 -13.44 -9.87 1.31
N LEU A 62 -13.23 -8.90 0.42
CA LEU A 62 -14.25 -8.42 -0.51
C LEU A 62 -14.72 -9.54 -1.46
N LYS A 63 -13.79 -10.31 -2.03
CA LYS A 63 -14.10 -11.46 -2.92
C LYS A 63 -14.90 -12.54 -2.19
N GLN A 64 -14.53 -12.85 -0.94
CA GLN A 64 -15.27 -13.83 -0.12
C GLN A 64 -16.66 -13.31 0.26
N ASN A 65 -16.82 -12.01 0.48
CA ASN A 65 -18.12 -11.41 0.80
C ASN A 65 -19.08 -11.35 -0.41
N THR A 66 -18.58 -11.50 -1.63
CA THR A 66 -19.41 -11.51 -2.86
C THR A 66 -19.87 -12.91 -3.27
N TYR A 67 -19.23 -13.97 -2.77
CA TYR A 67 -19.56 -15.35 -3.10
C TYR A 67 -20.13 -16.03 -1.85
N PRO A 68 -21.47 -16.13 -1.69
CA PRO A 68 -22.01 -16.97 -0.63
C PRO A 68 -21.56 -18.40 -0.93
N ALA A 69 -21.00 -19.07 0.08
CA ALA A 69 -20.76 -20.50 0.02
C ALA A 69 -22.13 -21.19 -0.14
N LEU A 70 -22.37 -21.74 -1.33
CA LEU A 70 -23.45 -22.70 -1.59
C LEU A 70 -23.14 -24.02 -0.87
#